data_AF-A0A7S1FU06-F1
#
_entry.id   AF-A0A7S1FU06-F1
#
_cell.length_a   1.000
_cell.length_b   1.000
_cell.length_c   1.000
_cell.angle_alpha   90.00
_cell.angle_beta   90.00
_cell.angle_gamma   90.00
#
_symmetry.space_group_name_H-M   'P 1'
#
loop_
_entity.id
_entity.type
_entity.pdbx_description
1 polymer ?
#
loop_
_entity_poly.entity_id
_entity_poly.type
_entity_poly.pdbx_seq_one_letter_code
_entity_poly.pdbx_strand_id
1 'polypeptide(L)'
;MIRASELFFVRIYSRSGGEWQAARDLFFGPFSEEVVFRGCIVSPIYYFFVSVLDRYHGNVFSAVIRSTFLSPLFFGTAHVHHAYLKLRYERHDVSSVYIQTIFQFAYTYLFGIYATYVYIRIKFASVCPLVVIHCFCNYMGLPDLGILNCAYMKSFKMAIITMHIVGIVLFFYGFSDGNITSLPRTI
;
A
#
# COMPACT_ATOMS: atom_id res chain seq x y z
N MET A 1 -23.95 3.95 1.81
CA MET A 1 -22.89 4.95 1.62
C MET A 1 -21.59 4.29 2.06
N ILE A 2 -20.70 4.00 1.12
CA ILE A 2 -19.40 3.36 1.39
C ILE A 2 -18.55 4.41 2.11
N ARG A 3 -18.17 4.17 3.38
CA ARG A 3 -17.28 5.07 4.12
C ARG A 3 -15.84 4.70 3.81
N ALA A 4 -14.95 5.69 3.72
CA ALA A 4 -13.52 5.43 3.55
C ALA A 4 -12.94 4.58 4.70
N SER A 5 -13.59 4.60 5.87
CA SER A 5 -13.28 3.76 7.04
C SER A 5 -13.48 2.25 6.83
N GLU A 6 -14.17 1.83 5.76
CA GLU A 6 -14.37 0.40 5.42
C GLU A 6 -13.32 -0.11 4.42
N LEU A 7 -12.55 0.79 3.80
CA LEU A 7 -11.55 0.48 2.77
C LEU A 7 -10.15 0.19 3.34
N PHE A 8 -9.86 0.61 4.57
CA PHE A 8 -8.60 0.35 5.25
C PHE A 8 -8.81 -0.39 6.56
N PHE A 9 -7.80 -1.20 6.90
CA PHE A 9 -7.75 -2.04 8.09
C PHE A 9 -7.84 -1.25 9.40
N VAL A 10 -7.80 0.08 9.35
CA VAL A 10 -7.80 0.90 10.55
C VAL A 10 -9.15 1.56 10.76
N ARG A 11 -9.97 0.83 11.51
CA ARG A 11 -11.15 1.33 12.20
C ARG A 11 -10.71 2.28 13.35
N ILE A 12 -9.95 3.35 13.08
CA ILE A 12 -9.37 4.18 14.15
C ILE A 12 -10.46 4.80 15.04
N TYR A 13 -11.70 4.96 14.55
CA TYR A 13 -12.70 5.73 15.29
C TYR A 13 -14.12 5.13 15.42
N SER A 14 -14.36 3.91 14.96
CA SER A 14 -15.73 3.36 15.04
C SER A 14 -15.82 2.10 15.91
N ARG A 15 -16.41 2.30 17.10
CA ARG A 15 -16.92 1.30 18.05
C ARG A 15 -15.90 0.57 18.94
N SER A 16 -15.84 1.04 20.19
CA SER A 16 -15.71 0.23 21.42
C SER A 16 -14.45 -0.61 21.61
N GLY A 17 -13.34 -0.28 20.95
CA GLY A 17 -12.06 -0.93 21.17
C GLY A 17 -11.16 -0.17 22.14
N GLY A 18 -10.49 -0.86 23.05
CA GLY A 18 -9.49 -0.27 23.95
C GLY A 18 -8.23 0.19 23.21
N GLU A 19 -7.41 1.01 23.87
CA GLU A 19 -6.16 1.61 23.35
C GLU A 19 -5.25 0.58 22.63
N TRP A 20 -5.23 -0.65 23.14
CA TRP A 20 -4.49 -1.77 22.55
C TRP A 20 -4.91 -2.16 21.13
N GLN A 21 -6.21 -2.10 20.80
CA GLN A 21 -6.68 -2.45 19.46
C GLN A 21 -6.31 -1.36 18.46
N ALA A 22 -6.38 -0.09 18.86
CA ALA A 22 -5.89 1.02 18.05
C ALA A 22 -4.38 0.91 17.79
N ALA A 23 -3.58 0.61 18.82
CA ALA A 23 -2.14 0.38 18.66
C ALA A 23 -1.83 -0.83 17.76
N ARG A 24 -2.61 -1.91 17.88
CA ARG A 24 -2.51 -3.08 17.02
C ARG A 24 -2.73 -2.72 15.56
N ASP A 25 -3.82 -2.03 15.25
CA ASP A 25 -4.21 -1.77 13.87
C ASP A 25 -3.34 -0.66 13.23
N LEU A 26 -2.83 0.28 14.02
CA LEU A 26 -2.00 1.37 13.53
C LEU A 26 -0.52 1.00 13.39
N PHE A 27 0.03 0.16 14.28
CA PHE A 27 1.47 -0.11 14.32
C PHE A 27 1.81 -1.59 14.12
N PHE A 28 1.24 -2.49 14.93
CA PHE A 28 1.63 -3.90 14.90
C PHE A 28 1.20 -4.62 13.61
N GLY A 29 0.02 -4.27 13.08
CA GLY A 29 -0.47 -4.74 11.78
C GLY A 29 0.52 -4.37 10.67
N PRO A 30 0.75 -3.07 10.40
CA PRO A 30 1.71 -2.62 9.41
C PRO A 30 3.11 -3.22 9.60
N PHE A 31 3.60 -3.30 10.83
CA PHE A 31 4.89 -3.93 11.11
C PHE A 31 4.94 -5.38 10.65
N SER A 32 3.94 -6.19 11.02
CA SER A 32 3.86 -7.60 10.62
C SER A 32 3.72 -7.78 9.11
N GLU A 33 2.94 -6.92 8.46
CA GLU A 33 2.73 -6.95 7.01
C GLU A 33 4.02 -6.59 6.27
N GLU A 34 4.75 -5.55 6.67
CA GLU A 34 6.02 -5.21 6.04
C GLU A 34 7.07 -6.32 6.23
N VAL A 35 7.15 -6.95 7.41
CA VAL A 35 8.06 -8.10 7.62
C VAL A 35 7.74 -9.27 6.68
N VAL A 36 6.46 -9.65 6.57
CA VAL A 36 6.04 -10.77 5.73
C VAL A 36 6.17 -10.43 4.24
N PHE A 37 5.60 -9.32 3.79
CA PHE A 37 5.55 -8.99 2.37
C PHE A 37 6.89 -8.51 1.84
N ARG A 38 7.70 -7.77 2.61
CA ARG A 38 9.00 -7.26 2.12
C ARG A 38 10.12 -8.18 2.54
N GLY A 39 10.19 -8.56 3.81
CA GLY A 39 11.20 -9.49 4.30
C GLY A 39 11.08 -10.90 3.70
N CYS A 40 9.91 -11.53 3.83
CA CYS A 40 9.76 -12.95 3.49
C CYS A 40 9.34 -13.22 2.03
N ILE A 41 8.74 -12.25 1.32
CA ILE A 41 8.25 -12.44 -0.05
C ILE A 41 9.13 -11.73 -1.09
N VAL A 42 9.41 -10.42 -0.93
CA VAL A 42 10.22 -9.68 -1.92
C VAL A 42 11.63 -10.23 -2.04
N SER A 43 12.32 -10.49 -0.92
CA SER A 43 13.70 -10.99 -0.92
C SER A 43 13.89 -12.27 -1.74
N PRO A 44 13.15 -13.38 -1.49
CA PRO A 44 13.32 -14.60 -2.30
C PRO A 44 12.91 -14.41 -3.76
N ILE A 45 11.85 -13.65 -4.06
CA ILE A 45 11.45 -13.35 -5.45
C ILE A 45 12.57 -12.61 -6.19
N TYR A 46 13.19 -11.63 -5.55
CA TYR A 46 14.30 -10.87 -6.12
C TYR A 46 15.51 -11.75 -6.41
N TYR A 47 15.98 -12.52 -5.43
CA TYR A 47 17.14 -13.40 -5.62
C TYR A 47 16.86 -14.55 -6.60
N PHE A 48 15.63 -15.03 -6.67
CA PHE A 48 15.21 -15.97 -7.71
C PHE A 48 15.37 -15.36 -9.09
N PHE A 49 14.84 -14.15 -9.33
CA PHE A 49 14.99 -13.50 -10.63
C PHE A 49 16.45 -13.16 -10.95
N VAL A 50 17.23 -12.69 -9.98
CA VAL A 50 18.67 -12.46 -10.18
C VAL A 50 19.37 -13.75 -10.61
N SER A 51 19.19 -14.87 -9.89
CA SER A 51 19.86 -16.13 -10.20
C SER A 51 19.44 -16.76 -11.55
N VAL A 52 18.17 -16.60 -11.94
CA VAL A 52 17.66 -17.09 -13.23
C VAL A 52 18.12 -16.20 -14.38
N LEU A 53 18.13 -14.89 -14.20
CA LEU A 53 18.47 -13.92 -15.25
C LEU A 53 19.99 -13.76 -15.46
N ASP A 54 20.79 -14.00 -14.42
CA ASP A 54 22.25 -14.01 -14.51
C ASP A 54 22.75 -15.03 -15.56
N ARG A 55 22.06 -16.18 -15.66
CA ARG A 55 22.30 -17.21 -16.69
C ARG A 55 22.03 -16.77 -18.14
N TYR A 56 21.34 -15.65 -18.35
CA TYR A 56 20.87 -15.18 -19.67
C TYR A 56 21.30 -13.74 -19.98
N HIS A 57 22.46 -13.28 -19.49
CA HIS A 57 23.00 -11.90 -19.62
C HIS A 57 22.56 -10.90 -18.52
N GLY A 58 22.62 -11.30 -17.24
CA GLY A 58 22.93 -10.40 -16.11
C GLY A 58 22.10 -9.12 -15.95
N ASN A 59 20.85 -9.09 -16.41
CA ASN A 59 20.05 -7.86 -16.37
C ASN A 59 19.34 -7.69 -15.02
N VAL A 60 20.08 -7.20 -14.02
CA VAL A 60 19.59 -6.87 -12.67
C VAL A 60 18.38 -5.93 -12.72
N PHE A 61 18.31 -5.03 -13.70
CA PHE A 61 17.16 -4.15 -13.88
C PHE A 61 15.87 -4.94 -14.14
N SER A 62 15.92 -6.02 -14.93
CA SER A 62 14.75 -6.87 -15.15
C SER A 62 14.30 -7.58 -13.86
N ALA A 63 15.24 -8.01 -13.00
CA ALA A 63 14.90 -8.61 -11.70
C ALA A 63 14.19 -7.61 -10.77
N VAL A 64 14.67 -6.36 -10.72
CA VAL A 64 14.04 -5.29 -9.94
C VAL A 64 12.62 -5.02 -10.43
N ILE A 65 12.44 -4.83 -11.73
CA ILE A 65 11.11 -4.56 -12.32
C ILE A 65 10.15 -5.71 -12.02
N ARG A 66 10.55 -6.96 -12.31
CA ARG A 66 9.70 -8.13 -12.06
C ARG A 66 9.30 -8.26 -10.59
N SER A 67 10.26 -8.10 -9.67
CA SER A 67 9.97 -8.20 -8.22
C SER A 67 9.06 -7.08 -7.74
N THR A 68 9.24 -5.87 -8.29
CA THR A 68 8.45 -4.67 -7.96
C THR A 68 6.99 -4.80 -8.37
N PHE A 69 6.69 -5.41 -9.52
CA PHE A 69 5.30 -5.59 -9.97
C PHE A 69 4.68 -6.92 -9.53
N LEU A 70 5.46 -7.98 -9.33
CA LEU A 70 4.94 -9.30 -8.97
C LEU A 70 4.62 -9.43 -7.47
N SER A 71 5.54 -9.00 -6.60
CA SER A 71 5.37 -9.17 -5.15
C SER A 71 4.10 -8.50 -4.58
N PRO A 72 3.68 -7.30 -5.03
CA PRO A 72 2.49 -6.64 -4.47
C PRO A 72 1.19 -7.38 -4.78
N LEU A 73 1.18 -8.30 -5.77
CA LEU A 73 0.00 -9.12 -6.04
C LEU A 73 -0.34 -10.02 -4.87
N PHE A 74 0.66 -10.57 -4.16
CA PHE A 74 0.42 -11.36 -2.95
C PHE A 74 -0.26 -10.52 -1.86
N PHE A 75 0.21 -9.29 -1.67
CA PHE A 75 -0.40 -8.35 -0.72
C PHE A 75 -1.84 -8.00 -1.11
N GLY A 76 -2.08 -7.63 -2.37
CA GLY A 76 -3.43 -7.37 -2.88
C GLY A 76 -4.37 -8.59 -2.76
N THR A 77 -3.88 -9.81 -3.03
CA THR A 77 -4.71 -11.02 -2.93
C THR A 77 -5.17 -11.33 -1.51
N ALA A 78 -4.41 -10.95 -0.48
CA ALA A 78 -4.85 -11.10 0.91
C ALA A 78 -6.14 -10.31 1.18
N HIS A 79 -6.29 -9.12 0.58
CA HIS A 79 -7.51 -8.33 0.68
C HIS A 79 -8.70 -8.93 -0.10
N VAL A 80 -8.43 -9.59 -1.23
CA VAL A 80 -9.46 -10.37 -1.95
C VAL A 80 -9.93 -11.54 -1.09
N HIS A 81 -9.02 -12.21 -0.37
CA HIS A 81 -9.39 -13.26 0.57
C HIS A 81 -10.29 -12.74 1.70
N HIS A 82 -9.98 -11.57 2.28
CA HIS A 82 -10.86 -10.94 3.25
C HIS A 82 -12.23 -10.58 2.68
N ALA A 83 -12.29 -10.11 1.44
CA ALA A 83 -13.56 -9.86 0.75
C ALA A 83 -14.39 -11.14 0.59
N TYR A 84 -13.76 -12.25 0.24
CA TYR A 84 -14.41 -13.57 0.20
C TYR A 84 -14.98 -13.97 1.57
N LEU A 85 -14.21 -13.78 2.65
CA LEU A 85 -14.68 -14.06 4.01
C LEU A 85 -15.89 -13.19 4.39
N LYS A 86 -15.87 -11.89 4.04
CA LYS A 86 -17.02 -10.98 4.23
C LYS A 86 -18.25 -11.47 3.50
N LEU A 87 -18.13 -11.86 2.22
CA LEU A 87 -19.26 -12.37 1.44
C LEU A 87 -19.80 -13.71 1.97
N ARG A 88 -18.92 -14.55 2.53
CA ARG A 88 -19.29 -15.89 3.00
C ARG A 88 -19.93 -15.88 4.40
N TYR A 89 -19.42 -15.05 5.30
CA TYR A 89 -19.74 -15.13 6.73
C TYR A 89 -20.46 -13.89 7.28
N GLU A 90 -20.42 -12.77 6.56
CA GLU A 90 -21.04 -11.53 6.98
C GLU A 90 -22.21 -11.18 6.03
N ARG A 91 -23.29 -10.60 6.56
CA ARG A 91 -24.44 -10.18 5.73
C ARG A 91 -24.20 -8.81 5.09
N HIS A 92 -23.22 -8.73 4.20
CA HIS A 92 -22.93 -7.53 3.43
C HIS A 92 -23.53 -7.59 2.02
N ASP A 93 -23.90 -6.42 1.49
CA ASP A 93 -24.32 -6.28 0.10
C ASP A 93 -23.16 -6.59 -0.85
N VAL A 94 -23.41 -7.48 -1.82
CA VAL A 94 -22.38 -8.00 -2.73
C VAL A 94 -21.78 -6.88 -3.58
N SER A 95 -22.61 -5.97 -4.08
CA SER A 95 -22.17 -4.85 -4.93
C SER A 95 -21.23 -3.91 -4.17
N SER A 96 -21.58 -3.61 -2.91
CA SER A 96 -20.75 -2.79 -2.02
C SER A 96 -19.39 -3.44 -1.72
N VAL A 97 -19.37 -4.74 -1.39
CA VAL A 97 -18.11 -5.46 -1.10
C VAL A 97 -17.23 -5.52 -2.34
N TYR A 98 -17.81 -5.77 -3.51
CA TYR A 98 -17.07 -5.83 -4.77
C TYR A 98 -16.36 -4.51 -5.09
N ILE A 99 -17.09 -3.39 -5.03
CA ILE A 99 -16.52 -2.05 -5.28
C ILE A 99 -15.40 -1.74 -4.28
N GLN A 100 -15.64 -1.98 -2.98
CA GLN A 100 -14.63 -1.77 -1.95
C GLN A 100 -13.36 -2.59 -2.20
N THR A 101 -13.54 -3.86 -2.58
CA THR A 101 -12.42 -4.78 -2.82
C THR A 101 -11.57 -4.33 -4.01
N ILE A 102 -12.18 -3.84 -5.09
CA ILE A 102 -11.43 -3.30 -6.25
C ILE A 102 -10.59 -2.11 -5.83
N PHE A 103 -11.18 -1.14 -5.13
CA PHE A 103 -10.45 0.04 -4.68
C PHE A 103 -9.35 -0.32 -3.68
N GLN A 104 -9.64 -1.20 -2.73
CA GLN A 104 -8.68 -1.68 -1.76
C GLN A 104 -7.52 -2.43 -2.44
N PHE A 105 -7.82 -3.33 -3.38
CA PHE A 105 -6.81 -4.05 -4.16
C PHE A 105 -5.94 -3.09 -4.97
N ALA A 106 -6.55 -2.16 -5.71
CA ALA A 106 -5.81 -1.20 -6.53
C ALA A 106 -4.88 -0.33 -5.69
N TYR A 107 -5.38 0.20 -4.56
CA TYR A 107 -4.58 1.04 -3.67
C TYR A 107 -3.43 0.26 -3.03
N THR A 108 -3.73 -0.91 -2.46
CA THR A 108 -2.72 -1.74 -1.78
C THR A 108 -1.68 -2.29 -2.76
N TYR A 109 -2.08 -2.58 -4.00
CA TYR A 109 -1.17 -2.93 -5.08
C TYR A 109 -0.21 -1.78 -5.43
N LEU A 110 -0.74 -0.56 -5.62
CA LEU A 110 0.09 0.63 -5.90
C LEU A 110 1.04 0.97 -4.74
N PHE A 111 0.54 0.91 -3.51
CA PHE A 111 1.37 1.06 -2.31
C PHE A 111 2.46 -0.02 -2.25
N GLY A 112 2.11 -1.27 -2.55
CA GLY A 112 3.06 -2.37 -2.58
C GLY A 112 4.14 -2.18 -3.64
N ILE A 113 3.81 -1.68 -4.84
CA ILE A 113 4.79 -1.32 -5.88
C ILE A 113 5.79 -0.30 -5.32
N TYR A 114 5.29 0.79 -4.73
CA TYR A 114 6.14 1.85 -4.18
C TYR A 114 7.05 1.34 -3.06
N ALA A 115 6.48 0.63 -2.09
CA ALA A 115 7.20 0.09 -0.95
C ALA A 115 8.23 -0.96 -1.38
N THR A 116 7.89 -1.90 -2.26
CA THR A 116 8.84 -2.88 -2.78
C THR A 116 9.99 -2.19 -3.52
N TYR A 117 9.69 -1.19 -4.34
CA TYR A 117 10.72 -0.40 -5.00
C TYR A 117 11.67 0.25 -4.00
N VAL A 118 11.15 0.92 -2.97
CA VAL A 118 11.96 1.53 -1.90
C VAL A 118 12.79 0.47 -1.17
N TYR A 119 12.22 -0.69 -0.82
CA TYR A 119 12.91 -1.77 -0.12
C TYR A 119 14.14 -2.29 -0.88
N ILE A 120 13.99 -2.48 -2.19
CA ILE A 120 15.09 -2.90 -3.07
C ILE A 120 16.14 -1.78 -3.17
N ARG A 121 15.71 -0.51 -3.24
CA ARG A 121 16.62 0.64 -3.34
C ARG A 121 17.48 0.83 -2.10
N ILE A 122 16.94 0.58 -0.91
CA ILE A 122 17.71 0.56 0.34
C ILE A 122 18.49 -0.75 0.55
N LYS A 123 18.64 -1.58 -0.49
CA LYS A 123 19.36 -2.85 -0.50
C LYS A 123 18.92 -3.81 0.63
N PHE A 124 17.62 -3.92 0.89
CA PHE A 124 17.09 -4.83 1.91
C PHE A 124 17.57 -4.53 3.34
N ALA A 125 18.11 -3.34 3.62
CA ALA A 125 18.76 -3.03 4.89
C ALA A 125 17.81 -3.06 6.10
N SER A 126 16.55 -2.64 5.93
CA SER A 126 15.57 -2.60 7.01
C SER A 126 14.14 -2.47 6.47
N VAL A 127 13.17 -3.03 7.18
CA VAL A 127 11.74 -2.79 6.94
C VAL A 127 11.21 -1.53 7.65
N CYS A 128 11.95 -0.97 8.61
CA CYS A 128 11.46 0.12 9.46
C CYS A 128 10.98 1.36 8.69
N PRO A 129 11.68 1.87 7.65
CA PRO A 129 11.18 3.01 6.89
C PRO A 129 9.83 2.73 6.22
N LEU A 130 9.63 1.49 5.78
CA LEU A 130 8.41 1.05 5.11
C LEU A 130 7.25 0.94 6.09
N VAL A 131 7.53 0.45 7.31
CA VAL A 131 6.56 0.44 8.41
C VAL A 131 6.09 1.85 8.72
N VAL A 132 7.01 2.82 8.82
CA VAL A 132 6.63 4.23 9.08
C VAL A 132 5.72 4.77 7.98
N ILE A 133 6.07 4.55 6.71
CA ILE A 133 5.23 4.97 5.57
C ILE A 133 3.86 4.27 5.64
N HIS A 134 3.83 2.97 5.91
CA HIS A 134 2.59 2.21 6.01
C HIS A 134 1.70 2.74 7.14
N CYS A 135 2.24 2.89 8.36
CA CYS A 135 1.53 3.47 9.49
C CYS A 135 0.98 4.86 9.16
N PHE A 136 1.76 5.70 8.46
CA PHE A 136 1.32 7.01 8.02
C PHE A 136 0.15 6.94 7.02
N CYS A 137 0.25 6.07 6.00
CA CYS A 137 -0.84 5.85 5.04
C CYS A 137 -2.11 5.33 5.73
N ASN A 138 -1.95 4.42 6.68
CA ASN A 138 -3.04 3.86 7.48
C ASN A 138 -3.68 4.89 8.42
N TYR A 139 -2.89 5.81 8.97
CA TYR A 139 -3.38 6.93 9.78
C TYR A 139 -4.16 7.94 8.94
N MET A 140 -3.63 8.31 7.77
CA MET A 140 -4.27 9.31 6.89
C MET A 140 -5.52 8.76 6.19
N GLY A 141 -5.49 7.49 5.78
CA GLY A 141 -6.56 6.84 5.03
C GLY A 141 -6.79 7.45 3.64
N LEU A 142 -7.80 6.93 2.93
CA LEU A 142 -8.28 7.56 1.70
C LEU A 142 -9.28 8.68 2.02
N PRO A 143 -9.34 9.74 1.20
CA PRO A 143 -10.34 10.78 1.35
C PRO A 143 -11.76 10.21 1.19
N ASP A 144 -12.62 10.41 2.18
CA ASP A 144 -14.02 10.03 2.10
C ASP A 144 -14.77 10.99 1.14
N LEU A 145 -14.93 10.53 -0.10
CA LEU A 145 -15.66 11.25 -1.15
C LEU A 145 -17.14 11.50 -0.80
N GLY A 146 -17.71 10.72 0.13
CA GLY A 146 -19.06 10.93 0.63
C GLY A 146 -19.18 12.18 1.52
N ILE A 147 -18.17 12.43 2.35
CA ILE A 147 -18.11 13.59 3.26
C ILE A 147 -17.93 14.90 2.49
N LEU A 148 -17.27 14.85 1.33
CA LEU A 148 -17.08 16.00 0.43
C LEU A 148 -18.41 16.59 -0.11
N ASN A 149 -19.51 15.85 -0.02
CA ASN A 149 -20.85 16.34 -0.40
C ASN A 149 -21.71 16.82 0.79
N CYS A 150 -21.21 16.77 2.04
CA CYS A 150 -21.87 17.42 3.17
C CYS A 150 -21.79 18.95 3.04
N ALA A 151 -22.90 19.64 3.38
CA ALA A 151 -23.02 21.09 3.27
C ALA A 151 -21.88 21.86 3.99
N TYR A 152 -21.40 21.32 5.10
CA TYR A 152 -20.29 21.89 5.91
C TYR A 152 -18.92 21.83 5.20
N MET A 153 -18.64 20.79 4.43
CA MET A 153 -17.33 20.54 3.80
C MET A 153 -17.22 21.12 2.38
N LYS A 154 -18.32 21.66 1.84
CA LYS A 154 -18.39 22.15 0.45
C LYS A 154 -17.42 23.30 0.16
N SER A 155 -17.21 24.19 1.14
CA SER A 155 -16.25 25.30 1.06
C SER A 155 -14.79 24.83 1.06
N PHE A 156 -14.49 23.73 1.74
CA PHE A 156 -13.14 23.15 1.80
C PHE A 156 -12.89 22.11 0.70
N LYS A 157 -13.93 21.66 -0.02
CA LYS A 157 -13.84 20.63 -1.08
C LYS A 157 -12.77 20.96 -2.11
N MET A 158 -12.77 22.19 -2.63
CA MET A 158 -11.79 22.61 -3.63
C MET A 158 -10.38 22.62 -3.05
N ALA A 159 -10.21 23.13 -1.83
CA ALA A 159 -8.92 23.12 -1.13
C ALA A 159 -8.40 21.69 -0.88
N ILE A 160 -9.27 20.75 -0.49
CA ILE A 160 -8.90 19.35 -0.30
C ILE A 160 -8.45 18.74 -1.63
N ILE A 161 -9.23 18.93 -2.71
CA ILE A 161 -8.89 18.40 -4.04
C ILE A 161 -7.59 19.02 -4.54
N THR A 162 -7.39 20.33 -4.42
CA THR A 162 -6.15 20.97 -4.86
C THR A 162 -4.94 20.49 -4.07
N MET A 163 -5.05 20.34 -2.75
CA MET A 163 -3.94 19.80 -1.94
C MET A 163 -3.59 18.36 -2.32
N HIS A 164 -4.56 17.52 -2.68
CA HIS A 164 -4.29 16.17 -3.18
C HIS A 164 -3.57 16.21 -4.54
N ILE A 165 -4.02 17.05 -5.47
CA ILE A 165 -3.38 17.21 -6.78
C ILE A 165 -1.95 17.73 -6.61
N VAL A 166 -1.76 18.77 -5.79
CA VAL A 166 -0.44 19.32 -5.47
C VAL A 166 0.45 18.24 -4.84
N GLY A 167 -0.07 17.46 -3.89
CA GLY A 167 0.68 16.35 -3.28
C GLY A 167 1.12 15.29 -4.29
N ILE A 168 0.24 14.90 -5.22
CA ILE A 168 0.56 13.96 -6.30
C ILE A 168 1.65 14.53 -7.22
N VAL A 169 1.51 15.79 -7.64
CA VAL A 169 2.49 16.46 -8.51
C VAL A 169 3.85 16.56 -7.81
N LEU A 170 3.89 17.01 -6.56
CA LEU A 170 5.12 17.09 -5.76
C LEU A 170 5.74 15.71 -5.54
N PHE A 171 4.93 14.67 -5.34
CA PHE A 171 5.41 13.30 -5.22
C PHE A 171 6.10 12.85 -6.51
N PHE A 172 5.45 13.01 -7.68
CA PHE A 172 6.06 12.63 -8.95
C PHE A 172 7.29 13.45 -9.30
N TYR A 173 7.27 14.75 -9.00
CA TYR A 173 8.43 15.61 -9.15
C TYR A 173 9.60 15.13 -8.29
N GLY A 174 9.40 14.94 -6.99
CA GLY A 174 10.43 14.42 -6.08
C GLY A 174 10.89 12.99 -6.43
N PHE A 175 10.00 12.16 -6.97
CA PHE A 175 10.32 10.82 -7.45
C PHE A 175 11.15 10.86 -8.75
N SER A 176 10.96 11.87 -9.58
CA SER A 176 11.65 12.08 -10.86
C SER A 176 13.01 12.78 -10.70
N ASP A 177 13.14 13.73 -9.77
CA ASP A 177 14.19 14.75 -9.81
C ASP A 177 15.58 14.36 -9.30
N GLY A 178 15.77 13.23 -8.61
CA GLY A 178 17.15 12.94 -8.21
C GLY A 178 17.39 11.71 -7.39
N ASN A 179 18.47 11.00 -7.72
CA ASN A 179 19.15 9.96 -6.94
C ASN A 179 18.37 8.66 -6.63
N ILE A 180 17.06 8.60 -6.83
CA ILE A 180 16.27 7.37 -6.57
C ILE A 180 16.17 6.49 -7.84
N THR A 181 16.18 7.06 -9.04
CA THR A 181 16.06 6.32 -10.30
C THR A 181 17.35 5.64 -10.80
N SER A 182 18.51 6.03 -10.27
CA SER A 182 19.79 5.38 -10.59
C SER A 182 19.92 4.04 -9.87
N LEU A 183 19.49 2.95 -10.52
CA LEU A 183 19.76 1.59 -10.02
C LEU A 183 21.25 1.46 -9.64
N PRO A 184 21.58 0.79 -8.53
CA PRO A 184 22.97 0.59 -8.18
C PRO A 184 23.60 -0.19 -9.34
N ARG A 185 24.61 0.40 -9.98
CA ARG A 185 25.31 -0.25 -11.11
C ARG A 185 26.14 -1.45 -10.67
N THR A 186 26.29 -1.67 -9.37
CA THR A 186 27.04 -2.77 -8.79
C THR A 186 26.37 -3.28 -7.52
N ILE A 187 26.36 -4.61 -7.39
CA ILE A 187 25.98 -5.36 -6.18
C ILE A 187 27.03 -5.07 -5.12
#